data_AF-A0A841W9G8-F1
#
_entry.id   AF-A0A841W9G8-F1
#
_cell.length_a   1.000
_cell.length_b   1.000
_cell.length_c   1.000
_cell.angle_alpha   90.00
_cell.angle_beta   90.00
_cell.angle_gamma   90.00
#
_symmetry.space_group_name_H-M   'P 1'
#
loop_
_entity.id
_entity.type
_entity.pdbx_description
1 polymer ?
#
loop_
_entity_poly.entity_id
_entity_poly.type
_entity_poly.pdbx_seq_one_letter_code
_entity_poly.pdbx_strand_id
1 'polypeptide(L)'
;MHVNFGKLIFFKKQKCNILTPKPGEIWKVNGSITSPLNFLSREQQNLYSSLARNFLAGNSPPRYVMIVKEPELSENIAEEWLIVYVMLLSVETDFVSNIDLLIPAKISGLDRDLLAETWHIIPTLACNLLQPVGKRLSRQIYDYLLTVRDYHNGLVSQLPAMREIQHLGLTDDNSYSGNKQKIQNFHQAEQDWSDVLTVPVAAYYTYLKSIKFTQAILNEALQLEQDLQSDKNLRFYGFNK
;
A
#
# COMPACT_ATOMS: atom_id res chain seq x y z
N MET A 1 -20.66 12.90 -2.46
CA MET A 1 -20.74 11.43 -2.40
C MET A 1 -21.26 11.07 -1.01
N HIS A 2 -22.53 10.67 -0.89
CA HIS A 2 -23.12 10.30 0.42
C HIS A 2 -22.70 8.87 0.75
N VAL A 3 -21.77 8.70 1.68
CA VAL A 3 -21.45 7.40 2.25
C VAL A 3 -22.56 7.07 3.25
N ASN A 4 -23.40 6.09 2.94
CA ASN A 4 -24.46 5.65 3.83
C ASN A 4 -23.85 4.76 4.92
N PHE A 5 -23.55 5.36 6.08
CA PHE A 5 -22.94 4.69 7.23
C PHE A 5 -23.84 3.59 7.86
N GLY A 6 -25.13 3.53 7.51
CA GLY A 6 -26.08 2.57 8.08
C GLY A 6 -25.90 1.10 7.65
N LYS A 7 -24.93 0.79 6.77
CA LYS A 7 -24.65 -0.58 6.29
C LYS A 7 -23.19 -1.00 6.39
N LEU A 8 -22.41 -0.39 7.28
CA LEU A 8 -21.07 -0.89 7.61
C LEU A 8 -21.20 -2.16 8.45
N ILE A 9 -21.28 -3.31 7.79
CA ILE A 9 -21.21 -4.61 8.46
C ILE A 9 -19.73 -4.89 8.75
N PHE A 10 -19.27 -4.47 9.93
CA PHE A 10 -17.96 -4.81 10.47
C PHE A 10 -17.89 -6.31 10.75
N PHE A 11 -17.06 -7.06 10.02
CA PHE A 11 -16.90 -8.50 10.26
C PHE A 11 -15.75 -8.83 11.20
N LYS A 12 -15.92 -9.97 11.89
CA LYS A 12 -15.02 -10.67 12.82
C LYS A 12 -13.54 -10.48 12.50
N LYS A 13 -12.74 -10.25 13.57
CA LYS A 13 -11.30 -10.49 13.68
C LYS A 13 -10.87 -11.65 12.77
N GLN A 14 -10.44 -11.36 11.55
CA GLN A 14 -9.79 -12.33 10.70
C GLN A 14 -8.32 -12.27 11.08
N LYS A 15 -7.89 -13.27 11.86
CA LYS A 15 -6.47 -13.42 12.21
C LYS A 15 -5.67 -13.59 10.92
N CYS A 16 -5.03 -12.53 10.50
CA CYS A 16 -3.98 -12.59 9.50
C CYS A 16 -2.72 -13.07 10.24
N ASN A 17 -2.22 -14.26 9.91
CA ASN A 17 -0.89 -14.69 10.35
C ASN A 17 0.13 -13.91 9.53
N ILE A 18 0.41 -12.67 9.94
CA ILE A 18 1.31 -11.78 9.21
C ILE A 18 2.73 -12.11 9.65
N LEU A 19 3.50 -12.76 8.78
CA LEU A 19 4.96 -12.66 8.83
C LEU A 19 5.31 -11.20 8.54
N THR A 20 5.98 -10.52 9.46
CA THR A 20 6.34 -9.09 9.30
C THR A 20 7.27 -8.90 8.10
N PRO A 21 6.81 -8.24 7.01
CA PRO A 21 7.65 -8.06 5.82
C PRO A 21 8.83 -7.13 6.12
N LYS A 22 10.00 -7.41 5.54
CA LYS A 22 11.23 -6.63 5.75
C LYS A 22 11.68 -5.88 4.51
N PRO A 23 12.25 -4.67 4.64
CA PRO A 23 12.76 -3.88 3.51
C PRO A 23 13.66 -4.66 2.55
N GLY A 24 13.41 -4.55 1.25
CA GLY A 24 14.14 -5.26 0.21
C GLY A 24 13.69 -6.71 -0.03
N GLU A 25 12.77 -7.27 0.78
CA GLU A 25 12.14 -8.55 0.45
C GLU A 25 11.20 -8.39 -0.74
N ILE A 26 11.16 -9.40 -1.61
CA ILE A 26 10.20 -9.48 -2.71
C ILE A 26 9.06 -10.37 -2.27
N TRP A 27 7.83 -9.91 -2.49
CA TRP A 27 6.62 -10.61 -2.08
C TRP A 27 5.67 -10.78 -3.25
N LYS A 28 5.02 -11.94 -3.31
CA LYS A 28 3.93 -12.18 -4.24
C LYS A 28 2.64 -11.57 -3.68
N VAL A 29 1.89 -10.87 -4.53
CA VAL A 29 0.59 -10.29 -4.17
C VAL A 29 -0.49 -11.36 -4.15
N ASN A 30 -1.37 -11.32 -3.14
CA ASN A 30 -2.48 -12.24 -3.03
C ASN A 30 -3.61 -11.85 -4.00
N GLY A 31 -4.11 -12.81 -4.79
CA GLY A 31 -5.28 -12.60 -5.66
C GLY A 31 -6.60 -12.52 -4.90
N SER A 32 -6.63 -13.00 -3.65
CA SER A 32 -7.77 -12.87 -2.74
C SER A 32 -7.48 -11.80 -1.68
N ILE A 33 -7.82 -10.55 -2.01
CA ILE A 33 -7.58 -9.41 -1.13
C ILE A 33 -8.57 -9.38 0.04
N THR A 34 -8.04 -8.97 1.19
CA THR A 34 -8.78 -8.74 2.43
C THR A 34 -8.88 -7.24 2.67
N SER A 35 -10.02 -6.80 3.21
CA SER A 35 -10.29 -5.40 3.54
C SER A 35 -11.12 -5.33 4.83
N PRO A 36 -10.93 -4.30 5.67
CA PRO A 36 -11.76 -4.09 6.86
C PRO A 36 -13.22 -3.74 6.53
N LEU A 37 -13.50 -3.32 5.29
CA LEU A 37 -14.85 -3.04 4.81
C LEU A 37 -15.25 -4.08 3.75
N ASN A 38 -16.48 -4.57 3.85
CA ASN A 38 -17.07 -5.42 2.82
C ASN A 38 -17.68 -4.54 1.74
N PHE A 39 -17.24 -4.73 0.50
CA PHE A 39 -17.80 -4.05 -0.66
C PHE A 39 -18.78 -4.96 -1.38
N LEU A 40 -19.98 -4.44 -1.67
CA LEU A 40 -20.92 -5.12 -2.56
C LEU A 40 -20.34 -5.20 -3.97
N SER A 41 -20.76 -6.18 -4.77
CA SER A 41 -20.22 -6.37 -6.14
C SER A 41 -20.31 -5.11 -7.01
N ARG A 42 -21.38 -4.31 -6.89
CA ARG A 42 -21.51 -3.03 -7.60
C ARG A 42 -20.48 -1.99 -7.13
N GLU A 43 -20.16 -1.97 -5.85
CA GLU A 43 -19.15 -1.04 -5.31
C GLU A 43 -17.76 -1.47 -5.78
N GLN A 44 -17.46 -2.76 -5.76
CA GLN A 44 -16.22 -3.31 -6.32
C GLN A 44 -16.04 -2.93 -7.80
N GLN A 45 -17.12 -2.92 -8.58
CA GLN A 45 -17.06 -2.49 -9.99
C GLN A 45 -16.68 -1.02 -10.18
N ASN A 46 -16.96 -0.16 -9.20
CA ASN A 46 -16.65 1.25 -9.24
C ASN A 46 -15.30 1.58 -8.58
N LEU A 47 -14.88 0.77 -7.62
CA LEU A 47 -13.64 0.99 -6.84
C LEU A 47 -12.40 0.41 -7.52
N TYR A 48 -12.54 -0.70 -8.23
CA TYR A 48 -11.42 -1.36 -8.90
C TYR A 48 -11.47 -1.14 -10.41
N SER A 49 -10.34 -0.76 -10.99
CA SER A 49 -10.12 -0.73 -12.43
C SER A 49 -10.40 -2.08 -13.10
N SER A 50 -10.50 -2.08 -14.43
CA SER A 50 -10.64 -3.33 -15.20
C SER A 50 -9.45 -4.28 -14.98
N LEU A 51 -8.22 -3.75 -14.95
CA LEU A 51 -6.99 -4.53 -14.74
C LEU A 51 -6.92 -5.12 -13.33
N ALA A 52 -7.28 -4.34 -12.32
CA ALA A 52 -7.36 -4.82 -10.94
C ALA A 52 -8.41 -5.93 -10.81
N ARG A 53 -9.61 -5.75 -11.38
CA ARG A 53 -10.66 -6.79 -11.37
C ARG A 53 -10.24 -8.07 -12.08
N ASN A 54 -9.53 -7.96 -13.21
CA ASN A 54 -9.00 -9.13 -13.91
C ASN A 54 -8.02 -9.91 -13.04
N PHE A 55 -7.15 -9.24 -12.29
CA PHE A 55 -6.24 -9.88 -11.34
C PHE A 55 -6.99 -10.58 -10.20
N LEU A 56 -7.96 -9.89 -9.60
CA LEU A 56 -8.78 -10.46 -8.51
C LEU A 56 -9.63 -11.65 -8.96
N ALA A 57 -10.01 -11.71 -10.25
CA ALA A 57 -10.68 -12.85 -10.85
C ALA A 57 -9.74 -14.01 -11.20
N GLY A 58 -8.42 -13.86 -11.00
CA GLY A 58 -7.41 -14.87 -11.37
C GLY A 58 -7.12 -14.93 -12.88
N ASN A 59 -7.53 -13.92 -13.63
CA ASN A 59 -7.39 -13.85 -15.09
C ASN A 59 -6.10 -13.13 -15.54
N SER A 60 -5.21 -12.79 -14.61
CA SER A 60 -3.92 -12.18 -14.95
C SER A 60 -2.75 -12.86 -14.23
N PRO A 61 -1.51 -12.66 -14.73
CA PRO A 61 -0.33 -13.29 -14.15
C PRO A 61 -0.08 -12.87 -12.69
N PRO A 62 0.73 -13.65 -11.95
CA PRO A 62 1.25 -13.25 -10.65
C PRO A 62 1.92 -11.87 -10.69
N ARG A 63 1.70 -11.10 -9.62
CA ARG A 63 2.28 -9.78 -9.44
C ARG A 63 3.16 -9.77 -8.20
N TYR A 64 4.20 -8.95 -8.25
CA TYR A 64 5.25 -8.92 -7.23
C TYR A 64 5.47 -7.49 -6.76
N VAL A 65 5.91 -7.37 -5.52
CA VAL A 65 6.27 -6.09 -4.93
C VAL A 65 7.53 -6.24 -4.09
N MET A 66 8.34 -5.19 -4.01
CA MET A 66 9.43 -5.10 -3.05
C MET A 66 8.97 -4.30 -1.83
N ILE A 67 9.23 -4.80 -0.63
CA ILE A 67 8.99 -4.03 0.61
C ILE A 67 9.96 -2.86 0.64
N VAL A 68 9.43 -1.64 0.76
CA VAL A 68 10.22 -0.42 0.89
C VAL A 68 10.47 -0.15 2.36
N LYS A 69 9.43 0.15 3.12
CA LYS A 69 9.58 0.53 4.53
C LYS A 69 9.07 -0.57 5.44
N GLU A 70 9.70 -0.69 6.61
CA GLU A 70 9.12 -1.45 7.71
C GLU A 70 7.72 -0.92 8.03
N PRO A 71 6.80 -1.80 8.44
CA PRO A 71 5.46 -1.39 8.77
C PRO A 71 5.42 -0.34 9.88
N GLU A 72 4.59 0.68 9.71
CA GLU A 72 4.39 1.69 10.74
C GLU A 72 3.45 1.12 11.82
N LEU A 73 4.02 0.70 12.96
CA LEU A 73 3.26 0.33 14.14
C LEU A 73 2.79 1.62 14.83
N SER A 74 1.50 1.94 14.72
CA SER A 74 0.88 2.97 15.55
C SER A 74 0.03 2.31 16.63
N GLU A 75 -0.03 2.92 17.82
CA GLU A 75 -0.76 2.42 19.00
C GLU A 75 -2.25 2.15 18.74
N ASN A 76 -2.80 2.66 17.63
CA ASN A 76 -4.21 2.52 17.24
C ASN A 76 -4.44 1.57 16.05
N ILE A 77 -3.39 0.95 15.49
CA ILE A 77 -3.53 -0.01 14.38
C ILE A 77 -3.73 -1.39 15.00
N ALA A 78 -4.88 -2.00 14.76
CA ALA A 78 -5.04 -3.43 15.05
C ALA A 78 -3.98 -4.19 14.23
N GLU A 79 -3.20 -5.05 14.87
CA GLU A 79 -2.07 -5.78 14.27
C GLU A 79 -2.44 -6.51 12.96
N GLU A 80 -3.72 -6.83 12.77
CA GLU A 80 -4.32 -7.44 11.59
C GLU A 80 -4.33 -6.55 10.32
N TRP A 81 -4.27 -5.21 10.45
CA TRP A 81 -4.35 -4.25 9.33
C TRP A 81 -3.07 -3.44 9.17
N LEU A 82 -1.94 -4.12 9.34
CA LEU A 82 -0.63 -3.52 9.24
C LEU A 82 -0.38 -2.94 7.84
N ILE A 83 -0.07 -1.65 7.74
CA ILE A 83 0.27 -0.98 6.47
C ILE A 83 1.77 -1.06 6.23
N VAL A 84 2.16 -1.48 5.03
CA VAL A 84 3.54 -1.45 4.53
C VAL A 84 3.60 -0.65 3.23
N TYR A 85 4.75 -0.03 2.97
CA TYR A 85 5.01 0.62 1.68
C TYR A 85 5.77 -0.32 0.79
N VAL A 86 5.34 -0.41 -0.47
CA VAL A 86 5.90 -1.35 -1.43
C VAL A 86 6.15 -0.67 -2.77
N MET A 87 7.22 -1.09 -3.44
CA MET A 87 7.52 -0.73 -4.83
C MET A 87 6.98 -1.83 -5.73
N LEU A 88 6.32 -1.46 -6.82
CA LEU A 88 5.81 -2.44 -7.78
C LEU A 88 6.95 -3.04 -8.60
N LEU A 89 6.83 -4.35 -8.85
CA LEU A 89 7.75 -5.10 -9.69
C LEU A 89 6.94 -5.75 -10.82
N SER A 90 7.14 -5.27 -12.04
CA SER A 90 6.49 -5.83 -13.21
C SER A 90 7.31 -6.98 -13.80
N VAL A 91 6.62 -7.93 -14.41
CA VAL A 91 7.25 -8.99 -15.23
C VAL A 91 7.40 -8.55 -16.69
N GLU A 92 6.85 -7.39 -17.05
CA GLU A 92 6.95 -6.81 -18.38
C GLU A 92 8.21 -5.94 -18.45
N THR A 93 9.30 -6.50 -18.96
CA THR A 93 10.63 -5.85 -18.94
C THR A 93 10.91 -4.99 -20.18
N ASP A 94 9.99 -4.92 -21.14
CA ASP A 94 10.15 -4.16 -22.39
C ASP A 94 10.01 -2.63 -22.22
N PHE A 95 9.86 -2.18 -20.97
CA PHE A 95 9.54 -0.79 -20.60
C PHE A 95 10.63 -0.14 -19.72
N VAL A 96 11.87 -0.64 -19.80
CA VAL A 96 13.03 -0.04 -19.11
C VAL A 96 13.12 1.46 -19.42
N SER A 97 13.33 2.25 -18.37
CA SER A 97 13.45 3.70 -18.44
C SER A 97 14.31 4.21 -17.27
N ASN A 98 14.57 5.52 -17.23
CA ASN A 98 15.30 6.16 -16.13
C ASN A 98 14.60 6.04 -14.75
N ILE A 99 13.34 5.60 -14.72
CA ILE A 99 12.55 5.34 -13.50
C ILE A 99 12.02 3.90 -13.42
N ASP A 100 12.28 3.07 -14.44
CA ASP A 100 11.87 1.68 -14.51
C ASP A 100 13.12 0.81 -14.74
N LEU A 101 13.63 0.20 -13.67
CA LEU A 101 14.95 -0.41 -13.69
C LEU A 101 14.89 -1.93 -13.74
N LEU A 102 15.70 -2.54 -14.61
CA LEU A 102 15.75 -3.99 -14.73
C LEU A 102 16.50 -4.61 -13.54
N ILE A 103 15.83 -5.49 -12.81
CA ILE A 103 16.40 -6.39 -11.81
C ILE A 103 16.53 -7.79 -12.41
N PRO A 104 17.77 -8.24 -12.71
CA PRO A 104 17.97 -9.58 -13.25
C PRO A 104 17.54 -10.70 -12.31
N ALA A 105 17.09 -11.82 -12.89
CA ALA A 105 16.72 -13.07 -12.22
C ALA A 105 17.80 -13.55 -11.24
N LYS A 106 19.08 -13.43 -11.62
CA LYS A 106 20.23 -13.80 -10.77
C LYS A 106 20.31 -13.00 -9.45
N ILE A 107 19.82 -11.75 -9.47
CA ILE A 107 19.78 -10.85 -8.32
C ILE A 107 18.53 -11.13 -7.49
N SER A 108 17.36 -11.10 -8.15
CA SER A 108 16.06 -11.31 -7.49
C SER A 108 15.86 -12.73 -7.00
N GLY A 109 16.61 -13.70 -7.52
CA GLY A 109 16.43 -15.13 -7.22
C GLY A 109 15.15 -15.73 -7.79
N LEU A 110 14.47 -15.03 -8.72
CA LEU A 110 13.32 -15.56 -9.46
C LEU A 110 13.75 -16.24 -10.76
N ASP A 111 12.78 -16.84 -11.45
CA ASP A 111 12.96 -17.52 -12.74
C ASP A 111 13.03 -16.57 -13.94
N ARG A 112 12.86 -15.26 -13.70
CA ARG A 112 12.77 -14.21 -14.71
C ARG A 112 13.26 -12.88 -14.17
N ASP A 113 13.58 -11.99 -15.10
CA ASP A 113 13.90 -10.60 -14.79
C ASP A 113 12.62 -9.86 -14.37
N LEU A 114 12.80 -8.84 -13.54
CA LEU A 114 11.73 -7.97 -13.07
C LEU A 114 12.05 -6.53 -13.43
N LEU A 115 11.02 -5.75 -13.71
CA LEU A 115 11.13 -4.31 -13.87
C LEU A 115 10.70 -3.64 -12.57
N ALA A 116 11.62 -2.91 -11.93
CA ALA A 116 11.35 -2.15 -10.73
C ALA A 116 10.83 -0.76 -11.08
N GLU A 117 9.56 -0.51 -10.75
CA GLU A 117 8.89 0.77 -10.98
C GLU A 117 9.26 1.73 -9.85
N THR A 118 10.43 2.37 -9.93
CA THR A 118 10.94 3.21 -8.84
C THR A 118 10.05 4.41 -8.54
N TRP A 119 9.29 4.87 -9.54
CA TRP A 119 8.28 5.93 -9.39
C TRP A 119 7.03 5.46 -8.64
N HIS A 120 6.77 4.14 -8.56
CA HIS A 120 5.50 3.57 -8.13
C HIS A 120 5.60 2.88 -6.77
N ILE A 121 5.78 3.70 -5.73
CA ILE A 121 5.77 3.24 -4.33
C ILE A 121 4.45 3.59 -3.68
N ILE A 122 3.71 2.58 -3.22
CA ILE A 122 2.36 2.73 -2.69
C ILE A 122 2.18 2.00 -1.36
N PRO A 123 1.23 2.44 -0.51
CA PRO A 123 0.85 1.68 0.68
C PRO A 123 0.01 0.45 0.31
N THR A 124 0.18 -0.62 1.08
CA THR A 124 -0.67 -1.82 1.03
C THR A 124 -0.88 -2.39 2.43
N LEU A 125 -1.93 -3.18 2.60
CA LEU A 125 -2.13 -3.99 3.80
C LEU A 125 -1.24 -5.24 3.70
N ALA A 126 -0.42 -5.50 4.73
CA ALA A 126 0.51 -6.62 4.76
C ALA A 126 -0.20 -7.98 4.63
N CYS A 127 -1.45 -8.09 5.10
CA CYS A 127 -2.27 -9.29 4.94
C CYS A 127 -2.65 -9.62 3.50
N ASN A 128 -2.48 -8.68 2.55
CA ASN A 128 -2.69 -8.88 1.12
C ASN A 128 -1.41 -9.33 0.39
N LEU A 129 -0.31 -9.53 1.13
CA LEU A 129 0.90 -10.16 0.63
C LEU A 129 0.85 -11.66 0.94
N LEU A 130 1.09 -12.50 -0.07
CA LEU A 130 0.92 -13.95 0.05
C LEU A 130 2.11 -14.62 0.75
N GLN A 131 3.30 -14.43 0.21
CA GLN A 131 4.54 -15.00 0.74
C GLN A 131 5.76 -14.28 0.16
N PRO A 132 6.90 -14.27 0.87
CA PRO A 132 8.16 -13.83 0.30
C PRO A 132 8.59 -14.81 -0.82
N VAL A 133 9.21 -14.27 -1.87
CA VAL A 133 9.70 -15.04 -3.02
C VAL A 133 11.08 -14.55 -3.43
N GLY A 134 11.87 -15.45 -4.02
CA GLY A 134 13.23 -15.12 -4.46
C GLY A 134 14.16 -14.79 -3.30
N LYS A 135 15.09 -13.88 -3.56
CA LYS A 135 16.10 -13.36 -2.62
C LYS A 135 15.76 -11.94 -2.23
N ARG A 136 15.94 -11.63 -0.94
CA ARG A 136 15.97 -10.25 -0.46
C ARG A 136 17.08 -9.49 -1.18
N LEU A 137 16.75 -8.33 -1.75
CA LEU A 137 17.72 -7.49 -2.42
C LEU A 137 18.81 -7.04 -1.46
N SER A 138 20.03 -6.90 -1.97
CA SER A 138 21.13 -6.35 -1.18
C SER A 138 20.82 -4.91 -0.80
N ARG A 139 21.39 -4.46 0.32
CA ARG A 139 21.22 -3.08 0.78
C ARG A 139 21.62 -2.06 -0.30
N GLN A 140 22.71 -2.32 -1.02
CA GLN A 140 23.19 -1.42 -2.09
C GLN A 140 22.18 -1.27 -3.23
N ILE A 141 21.56 -2.37 -3.67
CA ILE A 141 20.54 -2.34 -4.72
C ILE A 141 19.28 -1.64 -4.21
N TYR A 142 18.83 -1.99 -3.01
CA TYR A 142 17.68 -1.37 -2.37
C TYR A 142 17.85 0.16 -2.23
N ASP A 143 18.98 0.61 -1.68
CA ASP A 143 19.27 2.05 -1.48
C ASP A 143 19.36 2.79 -2.83
N TYR A 144 19.90 2.13 -3.86
CA TYR A 144 19.97 2.69 -5.21
C TYR A 144 18.58 2.90 -5.81
N LEU A 145 17.70 1.90 -5.76
CA LEU A 145 16.32 2.01 -6.27
C LEU A 145 15.54 3.16 -5.61
N LEU A 146 15.75 3.36 -4.31
CA LEU A 146 15.15 4.50 -3.58
C LEU A 146 15.77 5.84 -3.96
N THR A 147 17.08 5.88 -4.19
CA THR A 147 17.77 7.10 -4.64
C THR A 147 17.25 7.55 -6.01
N VAL A 148 16.94 6.61 -6.90
CA VAL A 148 16.35 6.90 -8.23
C VAL A 148 15.00 7.58 -8.11
N ARG A 149 14.13 7.06 -7.23
CA ARG A 149 12.86 7.69 -6.88
C ARG A 149 13.06 9.09 -6.32
N ASP A 150 13.96 9.26 -5.35
CA ASP A 150 14.20 10.54 -4.69
C ASP A 150 14.77 11.57 -5.65
N TYR A 151 15.63 11.16 -6.58
CA TYR A 151 16.14 12.01 -7.67
C TYR A 151 15.00 12.45 -8.61
N HIS A 152 14.15 11.52 -9.05
CA HIS A 152 13.00 11.84 -9.90
C HIS A 152 12.03 12.83 -9.22
N ASN A 153 11.87 12.72 -7.90
CA ASN A 153 11.04 13.63 -7.11
C ASN A 153 11.76 14.95 -6.72
N GLY A 154 13.01 15.17 -7.18
CA GLY A 154 13.79 16.37 -6.88
C GLY A 154 14.26 16.49 -5.43
N LEU A 155 14.23 15.39 -4.67
CA LEU A 155 14.70 15.34 -3.27
C LEU A 155 16.23 15.19 -3.18
N VAL A 156 16.84 14.62 -4.23
CA VAL A 156 18.29 14.48 -4.37
C VAL A 156 18.72 15.11 -5.69
N SER A 157 19.87 15.78 -5.69
CA SER A 157 20.36 16.57 -6.83
C SER A 157 21.14 15.76 -7.88
N GLN A 158 21.66 14.58 -7.53
CA GLN A 158 22.49 13.76 -8.41
C GLN A 158 22.27 12.26 -8.17
N LEU A 159 22.22 11.49 -9.25
CA LEU A 159 22.25 10.03 -9.18
C LEU A 159 23.68 9.51 -8.98
N PRO A 160 23.84 8.33 -8.33
CA PRO A 160 25.09 7.58 -8.33
C PRO A 160 25.60 7.34 -9.76
N ALA A 161 26.91 7.26 -9.94
CA ALA A 161 27.50 7.20 -11.27
C ALA A 161 27.10 5.91 -12.01
N MET A 162 26.90 5.98 -13.33
CA MET A 162 26.48 4.84 -14.18
C MET A 162 27.30 3.56 -14.00
N ARG A 163 28.61 3.69 -13.69
CA ARG A 163 29.47 2.54 -13.41
C ARG A 163 29.05 1.78 -12.16
N GLU A 164 28.59 2.50 -11.13
CA GLU A 164 28.11 1.90 -9.88
C GLU A 164 26.83 1.09 -10.15
N ILE A 165 25.96 1.54 -11.05
CA ILE A 165 24.74 0.82 -11.49
C ILE A 165 25.10 -0.51 -12.16
N GLN A 166 26.02 -0.48 -13.12
CA GLN A 166 26.48 -1.67 -13.84
C GLN A 166 27.18 -2.66 -12.91
N HIS A 167 27.93 -2.16 -11.92
CA HIS A 167 28.54 -3.00 -10.89
C HIS A 167 27.50 -3.70 -10.00
N LEU A 168 26.35 -3.08 -9.79
CA LEU A 168 25.21 -3.71 -9.11
C LEU A 168 24.44 -4.70 -9.99
N GLY A 169 24.79 -4.78 -11.29
CA GLY A 169 24.13 -5.65 -12.26
C GLY A 169 22.74 -5.16 -12.68
N LEU A 170 22.37 -3.93 -12.33
CA LEU A 170 21.15 -3.29 -12.81
C LEU A 170 21.40 -2.72 -14.21
N THR A 171 20.37 -2.74 -15.05
CA THR A 171 20.44 -2.18 -16.42
C THR A 171 19.47 -1.02 -16.53
N ASP A 172 19.98 0.12 -17.00
CA ASP A 172 19.21 1.28 -17.40
C ASP A 172 19.46 1.49 -18.91
N ASP A 173 18.40 1.72 -19.66
CA ASP A 173 18.49 2.01 -21.09
C ASP A 173 18.50 3.52 -21.29
N ASN A 174 19.68 4.07 -21.57
CA ASN A 174 19.86 5.48 -21.94
C ASN A 174 19.16 5.86 -23.27
N SER A 175 18.53 4.90 -23.97
CA SER A 175 17.82 5.08 -25.24
C SER A 175 16.42 5.68 -25.07
N TYR A 176 16.31 6.87 -24.46
CA TYR A 176 15.04 7.53 -24.15
C TYR A 176 14.20 7.99 -25.37
N SER A 177 14.49 7.58 -26.61
CA SER A 177 14.00 8.27 -27.81
C SER A 177 12.92 7.57 -28.64
N GLY A 178 12.54 6.32 -28.34
CA GLY A 178 11.65 5.54 -29.23
C GLY A 178 10.17 5.40 -28.82
N ASN A 179 9.86 5.35 -27.52
CA ASN A 179 8.61 4.70 -27.07
C ASN A 179 7.86 5.42 -25.93
N LYS A 180 7.98 6.75 -25.83
CA LYS A 180 7.39 7.53 -24.72
C LYS A 180 5.90 7.25 -24.50
N GLN A 181 5.11 7.17 -25.57
CA GLN A 181 3.68 6.86 -25.45
C GLN A 181 3.42 5.43 -24.93
N LYS A 182 4.24 4.46 -25.37
CA LYS A 182 4.14 3.07 -24.92
C LYS A 182 4.45 2.95 -23.43
N ILE A 183 5.49 3.64 -22.97
CA ILE A 183 5.88 3.72 -21.54
C ILE A 183 4.77 4.38 -20.73
N GLN A 184 4.20 5.51 -21.20
CA GLN A 184 3.09 6.17 -20.51
C GLN A 184 1.85 5.28 -20.40
N ASN A 185 1.51 4.55 -21.46
CA ASN A 185 0.38 3.61 -21.44
C ASN A 185 0.64 2.47 -20.44
N PHE A 186 1.87 1.99 -20.35
CA PHE A 186 2.29 1.01 -19.36
C PHE A 186 2.16 1.55 -17.93
N HIS A 187 2.67 2.76 -17.66
CA HIS A 187 2.52 3.39 -16.35
C HIS A 187 1.07 3.59 -15.95
N GLN A 188 0.20 3.98 -16.88
CA GLN A 188 -1.24 4.08 -16.61
C GLN A 188 -1.85 2.71 -16.27
N ALA A 189 -1.45 1.66 -16.98
CA ALA A 189 -1.92 0.31 -16.71
C ALA A 189 -1.47 -0.21 -15.33
N GLU A 190 -0.23 0.07 -14.93
CA GLU A 190 0.27 -0.28 -13.60
C GLU A 190 -0.43 0.54 -12.51
N GLN A 191 -0.65 1.84 -12.74
CA GLN A 191 -1.43 2.70 -11.85
C GLN A 191 -2.87 2.18 -11.67
N ASP A 192 -3.54 1.79 -12.75
CA ASP A 192 -4.87 1.19 -12.70
C ASP A 192 -4.86 -0.15 -11.95
N TRP A 193 -3.84 -0.98 -12.16
CA TRP A 193 -3.69 -2.25 -11.45
C TRP A 193 -3.46 -2.04 -9.94
N SER A 194 -2.81 -0.94 -9.54
CA SER A 194 -2.50 -0.61 -8.14
C SER A 194 -3.73 -0.52 -7.23
N ASP A 195 -4.93 -0.37 -7.78
CA ASP A 195 -6.21 -0.42 -7.03
C ASP A 195 -6.32 -1.68 -6.16
N VAL A 196 -5.75 -2.82 -6.60
CA VAL A 196 -5.67 -4.07 -5.82
C VAL A 196 -5.09 -3.83 -4.43
N LEU A 197 -4.11 -2.93 -4.32
CA LEU A 197 -3.35 -2.65 -3.11
C LEU A 197 -3.87 -1.39 -2.39
N THR A 198 -4.26 -0.35 -3.14
CA THR A 198 -4.64 0.95 -2.57
C THR A 198 -6.09 1.00 -2.07
N VAL A 199 -7.04 0.31 -2.71
CA VAL A 199 -8.45 0.31 -2.29
C VAL A 199 -8.62 -0.27 -0.88
N PRO A 200 -8.01 -1.42 -0.50
CA PRO A 200 -8.08 -1.91 0.87
C PRO A 200 -7.50 -0.94 1.90
N VAL A 201 -6.44 -0.21 1.56
CA VAL A 201 -5.84 0.82 2.43
C VAL A 201 -6.79 2.01 2.61
N ALA A 202 -7.42 2.48 1.53
CA ALA A 202 -8.42 3.55 1.60
C ALA A 202 -9.64 3.12 2.44
N ALA A 203 -10.05 1.85 2.32
CA ALA A 203 -11.10 1.25 3.16
C ALA A 203 -10.72 1.29 4.64
N TYR A 204 -9.46 0.94 4.95
CA TYR A 204 -8.93 0.97 6.30
C TYR A 204 -8.89 2.37 6.90
N TYR A 205 -8.41 3.38 6.17
CA TYR A 205 -8.47 4.75 6.66
C TYR A 205 -9.90 5.26 6.86
N THR A 206 -10.83 4.86 5.99
CA THR A 206 -12.25 5.16 6.15
C THR A 206 -12.81 4.52 7.43
N TYR A 207 -12.46 3.26 7.69
CA TYR A 207 -12.80 2.56 8.92
C TYR A 207 -12.28 3.28 10.16
N LEU A 208 -10.98 3.60 10.21
CA LEU A 208 -10.38 4.33 11.33
C LEU A 208 -11.05 5.68 11.58
N LYS A 209 -11.36 6.42 10.51
CA LYS A 209 -12.07 7.70 10.62
C LYS A 209 -13.45 7.51 11.23
N SER A 210 -14.18 6.46 10.83
CA SER A 210 -15.50 6.15 11.40
C SER A 210 -15.43 5.81 12.89
N ILE A 211 -14.44 5.01 13.33
CA ILE A 211 -14.25 4.69 14.75
C ILE A 211 -13.95 5.95 15.56
N LYS A 212 -12.99 6.78 15.11
CA LYS A 212 -12.62 8.02 15.80
C LYS A 212 -13.82 8.96 15.95
N PHE A 213 -14.64 9.05 14.91
CA PHE A 213 -15.87 9.85 14.95
C PHE A 213 -16.88 9.31 15.97
N THR A 214 -17.14 8.00 15.96
CA THR A 214 -18.04 7.36 16.94
C THR A 214 -17.53 7.52 18.37
N GLN A 215 -16.22 7.40 18.60
CA GLN A 215 -15.61 7.60 19.91
C GLN A 215 -15.72 9.05 20.38
N ALA A 216 -15.56 10.03 19.49
CA ALA A 216 -15.76 11.43 19.81
C ALA A 216 -17.21 11.72 20.26
N ILE A 217 -18.21 11.20 19.53
CA ILE A 217 -19.63 11.33 19.90
C ILE A 217 -19.90 10.69 21.27
N LEU A 218 -19.38 9.49 21.51
CA LEU A 218 -19.57 8.79 22.78
C LEU A 218 -18.95 9.55 23.95
N ASN A 219 -17.74 10.08 23.76
CA ASN A 219 -17.06 10.88 24.78
C ASN A 219 -17.82 12.18 25.09
N GLU A 220 -18.36 12.85 24.06
CA GLU A 220 -19.17 14.05 24.23
C GLU A 220 -20.48 13.75 24.97
N ALA A 221 -21.17 12.66 24.60
CA ALA A 221 -22.37 12.22 25.31
C ALA A 221 -22.08 11.90 26.79
N LEU A 222 -20.97 11.23 27.07
CA LEU A 222 -20.54 10.92 28.43
C LEU A 222 -20.19 12.17 29.24
N GLN A 223 -19.52 13.16 28.63
CA GLN A 223 -19.26 14.46 29.26
C GLN A 223 -20.55 15.20 29.59
N LEU A 224 -21.52 15.25 28.66
CA LEU A 224 -22.83 15.86 28.90
C LEU A 224 -23.58 15.20 30.06
N GLU A 225 -23.52 13.86 30.18
CA GLU A 225 -24.11 13.14 31.31
C GLU A 225 -23.42 13.48 32.64
N GLN A 226 -22.09 13.55 32.65
CA GLN A 226 -21.30 13.93 33.82
C GLN A 226 -21.60 15.36 34.28
N ASP A 227 -21.69 16.30 33.34
CA ASP A 227 -22.03 17.70 33.63
C ASP A 227 -23.44 17.80 34.22
N LEU A 228 -24.43 17.10 33.64
CA LEU A 228 -25.79 17.05 34.15
C LEU A 228 -25.91 16.44 35.56
N GLN A 229 -25.11 15.42 35.87
CA GLN A 229 -25.07 14.84 37.23
C GLN A 229 -24.41 15.78 38.24
N SER A 230 -23.33 16.46 37.84
CA SER A 230 -22.64 17.46 38.66
C SER A 230 -23.56 18.63 39.00
N ASP A 231 -24.34 19.09 38.03
CA ASP A 231 -25.27 20.21 38.17
C ASP A 231 -26.50 19.84 39.04
N LYS A 232 -26.97 18.59 38.96
CA LYS A 232 -28.00 18.05 39.88
C LYS A 232 -27.48 17.99 41.32
N ASN A 233 -26.25 17.51 41.53
CA ASN A 233 -25.66 17.46 42.87
C ASN A 233 -25.49 18.86 43.47
N LEU A 234 -25.09 19.86 42.67
CA LEU A 234 -25.03 21.26 43.10
C LEU A 234 -26.39 21.83 43.53
N ARG A 235 -27.48 21.48 42.83
CA ARG A 235 -28.84 21.91 43.22
C ARG A 235 -29.34 21.26 44.50
N PHE A 236 -28.98 20.01 44.80
CA PHE A 236 -29.35 19.36 46.06
C PHE A 236 -28.65 19.96 47.29
N TYR A 237 -27.43 20.47 47.16
CA TYR A 237 -26.74 21.18 48.25
C TYR A 237 -27.21 22.63 48.45
N GLY A 238 -27.90 23.23 47.46
CA GLY A 238 -28.43 24.59 47.53
C GLY A 238 -29.78 24.75 48.24
N PHE A 239 -30.50 23.65 48.52
CA PHE A 239 -31.85 23.67 49.12
C PHE A 239 -31.89 23.34 50.62
N ASN A 240 -30.74 23.15 51.28
CA ASN A 240 -30.62 22.98 52.74
C ASN A 240 -30.12 24.26 53.42
N LYS A 241 -30.79 25.39 53.20
CA LYS A 241 -30.63 26.61 54.01
C LYS A 241 -31.98 27.24 54.30
#